data_AF-A0A923A0S3-F1
#
_entry.id   AF-A0A923A0S3-F1
#
_cell.length_a   1.000
_cell.length_b   1.000
_cell.length_c   1.000
_cell.angle_alpha   90.00
_cell.angle_beta   90.00
_cell.angle_gamma   90.00
#
_symmetry.space_group_name_H-M   'P 1'
#
loop_
_entity.id
_entity.type
_entity.pdbx_description
1 polymer ?
#
loop_
_entity_poly.entity_id
_entity_poly.type
_entity_poly.pdbx_seq_one_letter_code
_entity_poly.pdbx_strand_id
1 'polypeptide(L)'
;MKVFTTDLSVRIHKDTPKDFFKEAISVFKSTSGIAFYPEIRPISRLSIDGRKAFEPISNSLSPANGTEKNGITAILNSVAKLDYQNFGNGVAVNVRIHPQNLEHDEHVEKFYFLLKTYFDKGGMQIQLNVVLTETLRDAQQNPEKYKDLIVKVGGYNATYIDLGLPIQNEIINRLENRI
;
A
#
# COMPACT_ATOMS: atom_id res chain seq x y z
N MET A 1 -4.40 -22.38 11.29
CA MET A 1 -5.01 -21.47 10.29
C MET A 1 -4.04 -21.34 9.13
N LYS A 2 -4.30 -21.97 7.98
CA LYS A 2 -3.39 -21.90 6.82
C LYS A 2 -3.52 -20.50 6.21
N VAL A 3 -2.47 -19.69 6.32
CA VAL A 3 -2.40 -18.39 5.65
C VAL A 3 -2.13 -18.68 4.18
N PHE A 4 -3.13 -18.54 3.32
CA PHE A 4 -2.93 -18.52 1.88
C PHE A 4 -2.22 -17.22 1.52
N THR A 5 -0.90 -17.27 1.36
CA THR A 5 -0.11 -16.23 0.69
C THR A 5 -0.16 -16.53 -0.81
N THR A 6 -1.02 -15.86 -1.56
CA THR A 6 -1.00 -15.95 -3.03
C THR A 6 -0.35 -14.70 -3.59
N ASP A 7 0.78 -14.87 -4.29
CA ASP A 7 1.47 -13.86 -5.10
C ASP A 7 0.67 -13.42 -6.34
N LEU A 8 -0.60 -13.02 -6.16
CA LEU A 8 -1.50 -12.71 -7.26
C LEU A 8 -1.56 -11.19 -7.49
N SER A 9 -1.26 -10.74 -8.70
CA SER A 9 -1.74 -9.44 -9.18
C SER A 9 -3.11 -9.60 -9.80
N VAL A 10 -4.10 -8.89 -9.25
CA VAL A 10 -5.47 -8.93 -9.75
C VAL A 10 -5.66 -7.77 -10.72
N ARG A 11 -5.92 -8.09 -11.99
CA ARG A 11 -6.31 -7.10 -13.00
C ARG A 11 -7.82 -6.98 -12.99
N ILE A 12 -8.32 -5.80 -12.64
CA ILE A 12 -9.75 -5.48 -12.65
C ILE A 12 -10.06 -4.72 -13.94
N HIS A 13 -10.94 -5.29 -14.76
CA HIS A 13 -11.57 -4.59 -15.89
C HIS A 13 -12.89 -3.94 -15.44
N LYS A 14 -13.39 -2.94 -16.18
CA LYS A 14 -14.67 -2.27 -15.87
C LYS A 14 -15.86 -3.24 -15.76
N ASP A 15 -15.79 -4.36 -16.46
CA ASP A 15 -16.84 -5.40 -16.51
C ASP A 15 -16.59 -6.56 -15.54
N THR A 16 -15.64 -6.41 -14.61
CA THR A 16 -15.33 -7.46 -13.63
C THR A 16 -16.54 -7.73 -12.75
N PRO A 17 -17.00 -8.99 -12.59
CA PRO A 17 -18.11 -9.33 -11.73
C PRO A 17 -17.88 -8.83 -10.29
N LYS A 18 -18.91 -8.23 -9.70
CA LYS A 18 -18.85 -7.68 -8.34
C LYS A 18 -18.39 -8.72 -7.31
N ASP A 19 -18.95 -9.92 -7.38
CA ASP A 19 -18.64 -10.98 -6.41
C ASP A 19 -17.18 -11.44 -6.50
N PHE A 20 -16.63 -11.54 -7.72
CA PHE A 20 -15.20 -11.81 -7.91
C PHE A 20 -14.33 -10.70 -7.34
N PHE A 21 -14.70 -9.44 -7.54
CA PHE A 21 -13.92 -8.31 -7.02
C PHE A 21 -13.99 -8.26 -5.47
N LYS A 22 -15.16 -8.51 -4.88
CA LYS A 22 -15.31 -8.63 -3.42
C LYS A 22 -14.47 -9.78 -2.86
N GLU A 23 -14.44 -10.92 -3.55
CA GLU A 23 -13.61 -12.04 -3.14
C GLU A 23 -12.12 -11.71 -3.27
N ALA A 24 -11.70 -11.06 -4.36
CA ALA A 24 -10.34 -10.56 -4.49
C ALA A 24 -9.95 -9.60 -3.34
N ILE A 25 -10.90 -8.80 -2.87
CA ILE A 25 -10.73 -7.91 -1.72
C ILE A 25 -10.58 -8.69 -0.40
N SER A 26 -11.43 -9.69 -0.17
CA SER A 26 -11.41 -10.50 1.06
C SER A 26 -10.11 -11.32 1.18
N VAL A 27 -9.52 -11.71 0.05
CA VAL A 27 -8.28 -12.49 0.01
C VAL A 27 -7.01 -11.65 -0.18
N PHE A 28 -7.10 -10.31 -0.29
CA PHE A 28 -5.91 -9.47 -0.50
C PHE A 28 -4.92 -9.64 0.67
N LYS A 29 -3.85 -10.42 0.42
CA LYS A 29 -2.72 -10.57 1.35
C LYS A 29 -1.35 -10.29 0.75
N SER A 30 -1.22 -10.22 -0.57
CA SER A 30 0.01 -9.78 -1.27
C SER A 30 -0.20 -9.79 -2.81
N THR A 31 0.62 -9.05 -3.57
CA THR A 31 0.57 -8.76 -5.04
C THR A 31 1.83 -8.01 -5.46
N SER A 32 2.39 -8.32 -6.63
CA SER A 32 3.67 -7.81 -7.13
C SER A 32 3.57 -6.62 -8.12
N GLY A 33 4.75 -6.12 -8.48
CA GLY A 33 5.11 -4.83 -9.08
C GLY A 33 6.59 -4.56 -8.76
N ILE A 34 7.23 -3.54 -9.33
CA ILE A 34 8.69 -3.32 -9.16
C ILE A 34 8.92 -2.01 -8.40
N ALA A 35 9.70 -2.06 -7.32
CA ALA A 35 10.20 -0.85 -6.67
C ALA A 35 11.63 -0.58 -7.11
N PHE A 36 11.87 0.59 -7.67
CA PHE A 36 13.18 1.20 -7.60
C PHE A 36 13.21 1.97 -6.28
N TYR A 37 13.65 1.31 -5.20
CA TYR A 37 14.29 2.04 -4.13
C TYR A 37 15.74 2.14 -4.56
N PRO A 38 16.23 3.30 -4.99
CA PRO A 38 17.67 3.42 -5.05
C PRO A 38 18.12 3.24 -3.60
N GLU A 39 19.28 2.61 -3.40
CA GLU A 39 20.02 2.81 -2.16
C GLU A 39 20.42 4.29 -2.07
N ILE A 40 19.44 5.19 -1.88
CA ILE A 40 19.70 6.62 -1.74
C ILE A 40 20.18 6.80 -0.30
N ARG A 41 21.45 6.46 -0.06
CA ARG A 41 22.23 7.30 0.83
C ARG A 41 22.06 8.73 0.31
N PRO A 42 21.66 9.68 1.17
CA PRO A 42 20.67 10.63 0.75
C PRO A 42 21.37 11.81 0.10
N ILE A 43 21.30 11.86 -1.22
CA ILE A 43 21.65 13.07 -1.97
C ILE A 43 20.52 14.12 -1.82
N SER A 44 19.41 13.75 -1.16
CA SER A 44 18.28 14.63 -0.93
C SER A 44 18.57 15.62 0.22
N ARG A 45 18.85 16.85 -0.18
CA ARG A 45 18.81 18.03 0.70
C ARG A 45 17.41 18.19 1.31
N LEU A 46 17.26 19.11 2.25
CA LEU A 46 15.94 19.56 2.70
C LEU A 46 15.11 20.00 1.47
N SER A 47 13.80 19.79 1.51
CA SER A 47 12.88 20.25 0.47
C SER A 47 11.86 21.24 1.03
N ILE A 48 11.33 22.08 0.15
CA ILE A 48 10.42 23.19 0.50
C ILE A 48 9.07 22.72 1.05
N ASP A 49 8.75 21.44 0.88
CA ASP A 49 7.60 20.75 1.46
C ASP A 49 7.77 20.47 2.97
N GLY A 50 8.94 20.76 3.53
CA GLY A 50 9.24 20.58 4.96
C GLY A 50 9.94 19.26 5.29
N ARG A 51 10.17 18.38 4.31
CA ARG A 51 10.95 17.15 4.50
C ARG A 51 12.41 17.51 4.79
N LYS A 52 12.97 16.94 5.87
CA LYS A 52 14.35 17.22 6.29
C LYS A 52 15.36 16.55 5.36
N ALA A 53 16.60 17.05 5.38
CA ALA A 53 17.70 16.37 4.72
C ALA A 53 17.80 14.93 5.23
N PHE A 54 18.11 14.00 4.34
CA PHE A 54 18.27 12.59 4.68
C PHE A 54 16.99 11.81 5.05
N GLU A 55 15.83 12.46 5.12
CA GLU A 55 14.54 11.75 5.24
C GLU A 55 14.10 11.14 3.90
N PRO A 56 13.43 9.97 3.90
CA PRO A 56 12.90 9.35 2.68
C PRO A 56 11.96 10.28 1.92
N ILE A 57 12.01 10.24 0.59
CA ILE A 57 10.99 10.84 -0.28
C ILE A 57 9.69 10.02 -0.23
N SER A 58 8.61 10.54 -0.79
CA SER A 58 7.35 9.80 -0.92
C SER A 58 7.53 8.51 -1.72
N ASN A 59 6.81 7.45 -1.34
CA ASN A 59 6.86 6.17 -2.02
C ASN A 59 5.96 6.17 -3.27
N SER A 60 6.56 6.23 -4.46
CA SER A 60 5.82 6.28 -5.74
C SER A 60 4.82 7.45 -5.79
N LEU A 61 3.56 7.23 -6.18
CA LEU A 61 2.51 8.25 -6.20
C LEU A 61 1.78 8.43 -4.87
N SER A 62 2.14 7.67 -3.84
CA SER A 62 1.58 7.90 -2.50
C SER A 62 1.95 9.30 -2.00
N PRO A 63 1.08 9.94 -1.20
CA PRO A 63 1.47 11.16 -0.52
C PRO A 63 2.73 10.96 0.33
N ALA A 64 3.43 12.04 0.63
CA ALA A 64 4.52 12.00 1.59
C ALA A 64 3.97 11.61 2.98
N ASN A 65 4.66 10.70 3.67
CA ASN A 65 4.22 10.20 4.96
C ASN A 65 3.94 11.34 5.95
N GLY A 66 2.74 11.35 6.56
CA GLY A 66 2.31 12.35 7.53
C GLY A 66 1.59 13.56 6.92
N THR A 67 1.45 13.62 5.59
CA THR A 67 0.68 14.67 4.89
C THR A 67 -0.79 14.27 4.67
N GLU A 68 -1.11 13.00 4.87
CA GLU A 68 -2.43 12.40 4.64
C GLU A 68 -3.42 12.71 5.77
N LYS A 69 -4.06 13.88 5.72
CA LYS A 69 -4.94 14.34 6.82
C LYS A 69 -6.42 13.97 6.65
N ASN A 70 -6.83 13.59 5.44
CA ASN A 70 -8.25 13.46 5.07
C ASN A 70 -8.66 12.00 4.74
N GLY A 71 -7.83 11.02 5.14
CA GLY A 71 -8.10 9.59 4.95
C GLY A 71 -7.97 9.08 3.50
N ILE A 72 -8.13 7.78 3.34
CA ILE A 72 -7.90 7.04 2.09
C ILE A 72 -8.72 7.56 0.90
N THR A 73 -9.98 7.93 1.11
CA THR A 73 -10.84 8.44 0.04
C THR A 73 -10.27 9.72 -0.56
N ALA A 74 -9.72 10.62 0.26
CA ALA A 74 -9.08 11.83 -0.22
C ALA A 74 -7.76 11.55 -0.94
N ILE A 75 -6.98 10.57 -0.47
CA ILE A 75 -5.76 10.11 -1.14
C ILE A 75 -6.09 9.60 -2.54
N LEU A 76 -7.01 8.63 -2.65
CA LEU A 76 -7.38 8.02 -3.92
C LEU A 76 -8.03 9.03 -4.88
N ASN A 77 -8.85 9.95 -4.37
CA ASN A 77 -9.39 11.05 -5.17
C ASN A 77 -8.32 12.02 -5.68
N SER A 78 -7.23 12.22 -4.94
CA SER A 78 -6.14 13.10 -5.36
C SER A 78 -5.29 12.42 -6.44
N VAL A 79 -4.95 11.15 -6.23
CA VAL A 79 -4.17 10.37 -7.19
C VAL A 79 -4.95 10.10 -8.49
N ALA A 80 -6.27 9.90 -8.41
CA ALA A 80 -7.12 9.71 -9.59
C ALA A 80 -7.19 10.95 -10.52
N LYS A 81 -6.74 12.14 -10.09
CA LYS A 81 -6.73 13.35 -10.94
C LYS A 81 -5.59 13.38 -11.95
N LEU A 82 -4.60 12.48 -11.84
CA LEU A 82 -3.45 12.46 -12.73
C LEU A 82 -3.84 11.98 -14.13
N ASP A 83 -3.20 12.53 -15.15
CA ASP A 83 -3.38 12.07 -16.54
C ASP A 83 -2.56 10.82 -16.81
N TYR A 84 -3.15 9.67 -16.53
CA TYR A 84 -2.53 8.34 -16.66
C TYR A 84 -2.13 7.96 -18.10
N GLN A 85 -2.58 8.68 -19.14
CA GLN A 85 -2.20 8.39 -20.53
C GLN A 85 -0.70 8.54 -20.77
N ASN A 86 -0.03 9.39 -19.98
CA ASN A 86 1.41 9.64 -20.08
C ASN A 86 2.26 8.65 -19.25
N PHE A 87 1.64 7.70 -18.55
CA PHE A 87 2.31 6.78 -17.63
C PHE A 87 2.38 5.36 -18.19
N GLY A 88 2.99 5.20 -19.37
CA GLY A 88 3.07 3.91 -20.08
C GLY A 88 3.79 2.78 -19.33
N ASN A 89 4.66 3.11 -18.36
CA ASN A 89 5.38 2.13 -17.55
C ASN A 89 4.65 1.72 -16.27
N GLY A 90 3.45 2.24 -16.04
CA GLY A 90 2.71 2.02 -14.81
C GLY A 90 3.18 2.91 -13.66
N VAL A 91 2.31 3.03 -12.67
CA VAL A 91 2.56 3.75 -11.41
C VAL A 91 1.98 2.97 -10.25
N ALA A 92 2.37 3.31 -9.03
CA ALA A 92 1.90 2.63 -7.83
C ALA A 92 1.43 3.58 -6.75
N VAL A 93 0.38 3.18 -6.04
CA VAL A 93 -0.10 3.86 -4.83
C VAL A 93 -0.09 2.86 -3.69
N ASN A 94 0.76 3.06 -2.71
CA ASN A 94 0.84 2.17 -1.55
C ASN A 94 -0.05 2.70 -0.43
N VAL A 95 -0.90 1.83 0.10
CA VAL A 95 -1.82 2.15 1.17
C VAL A 95 -1.77 1.07 2.24
N ARG A 96 -1.66 1.48 3.50
CA ARG A 96 -1.84 0.60 4.66
C ARG A 96 -3.26 0.69 5.18
N ILE A 97 -3.85 -0.45 5.46
CA ILE A 97 -5.22 -0.63 5.94
C ILE A 97 -5.17 -1.36 7.27
N HIS A 98 -5.92 -0.88 8.25
CA HIS A 98 -6.13 -1.59 9.50
C HIS A 98 -6.95 -2.88 9.24
N PRO A 99 -6.56 -4.07 9.73
CA PRO A 99 -7.24 -5.33 9.44
C PRO A 99 -8.76 -5.34 9.72
N GLN A 100 -9.20 -4.65 10.77
CA GLN A 100 -10.63 -4.49 11.11
C GLN A 100 -11.49 -3.96 9.95
N ASN A 101 -10.93 -3.16 9.04
CA ASN A 101 -11.64 -2.66 7.87
C ASN A 101 -12.00 -3.76 6.85
N LEU A 102 -11.58 -5.00 7.05
CA LEU A 102 -11.87 -6.14 6.18
C LEU A 102 -12.40 -7.37 6.95
N GLU A 103 -12.75 -7.21 8.24
CA GLU A 103 -13.24 -8.32 9.08
C GLU A 103 -14.73 -8.65 8.87
N HIS A 104 -15.51 -7.73 8.31
CA HIS A 104 -16.95 -7.87 8.11
C HIS A 104 -17.34 -7.63 6.65
N ASP A 105 -18.36 -8.36 6.18
CA ASP A 105 -18.89 -8.23 4.81
C ASP A 105 -19.30 -6.80 4.45
N GLU A 106 -19.83 -6.05 5.43
CA GLU A 106 -20.16 -4.64 5.26
C GLU A 106 -18.91 -3.78 5.00
N HIS A 107 -17.81 -4.06 5.70
CA HIS A 107 -16.56 -3.32 5.49
C HIS A 107 -15.92 -3.69 4.15
N VAL A 108 -15.98 -4.96 3.76
CA VAL A 108 -15.56 -5.43 2.42
C VAL A 108 -16.39 -4.74 1.33
N GLU A 109 -17.70 -4.58 1.51
CA GLU A 109 -18.58 -3.86 0.59
C GLU A 109 -18.20 -2.37 0.46
N LYS A 110 -17.96 -1.68 1.59
CA LYS A 110 -17.48 -0.29 1.60
C LYS A 110 -16.15 -0.15 0.87
N PHE A 111 -15.23 -1.08 1.12
CA PHE A 111 -13.92 -1.10 0.48
C PHE A 111 -14.01 -1.40 -1.02
N TYR A 112 -14.93 -2.27 -1.44
CA TYR A 112 -15.25 -2.49 -2.86
C TYR A 112 -15.68 -1.19 -3.53
N PHE A 113 -16.61 -0.43 -2.95
CA PHE A 113 -17.04 0.84 -3.55
C PHE A 113 -15.93 1.87 -3.60
N LEU A 114 -15.06 1.92 -2.59
CA LEU A 114 -13.88 2.79 -2.59
C LEU A 114 -12.95 2.47 -3.76
N LEU A 115 -12.56 1.20 -3.93
CA LEU A 115 -11.67 0.78 -5.01
C LEU A 115 -12.32 0.93 -6.38
N LYS A 116 -13.58 0.50 -6.51
CA LYS A 116 -14.34 0.67 -7.76
C LYS A 116 -14.41 2.14 -8.17
N THR A 117 -14.73 3.03 -7.25
CA THR A 117 -14.76 4.48 -7.52
C THR A 117 -13.39 5.01 -7.93
N TYR A 118 -12.31 4.56 -7.30
CA TYR A 118 -10.94 4.95 -7.68
C TYR A 118 -10.61 4.56 -9.12
N PHE A 119 -10.90 3.31 -9.51
CA PHE A 119 -10.65 2.82 -10.88
C PHE A 119 -11.60 3.46 -11.91
N ASP A 120 -12.88 3.66 -11.58
CA ASP A 120 -13.85 4.35 -12.45
C ASP A 120 -13.43 5.81 -12.72
N LYS A 121 -12.71 6.43 -11.77
CA LYS A 121 -12.14 7.79 -11.92
C LYS A 121 -10.79 7.81 -12.65
N GLY A 122 -10.36 6.69 -13.23
CA GLY A 122 -9.14 6.59 -14.03
C GLY A 122 -7.89 6.19 -13.25
N GLY A 123 -8.01 5.86 -11.96
CA GLY A 123 -6.88 5.33 -11.18
C GLY A 123 -6.27 4.09 -11.83
N MET A 124 -4.94 4.00 -11.88
CA MET A 124 -4.25 2.93 -12.60
C MET A 124 -3.93 1.70 -11.72
N GLN A 125 -3.51 1.90 -10.48
CA GLN A 125 -2.93 0.83 -9.66
C GLN A 125 -2.99 1.17 -8.17
N ILE A 126 -3.23 0.17 -7.32
CA ILE A 126 -3.15 0.29 -5.87
C ILE A 126 -2.46 -0.93 -5.23
N GLN A 127 -1.68 -0.69 -4.19
CA GLN A 127 -0.97 -1.68 -3.39
C GLN A 127 -1.44 -1.60 -1.94
N LEU A 128 -2.03 -2.69 -1.45
CA LEU A 128 -2.61 -2.75 -0.12
C LEU A 128 -1.75 -3.58 0.83
N ASN A 129 -1.41 -3.00 1.97
CA ASN A 129 -0.88 -3.71 3.14
C ASN A 129 -1.95 -3.75 4.22
N VAL A 130 -2.45 -4.93 4.56
CA VAL A 130 -3.45 -5.12 5.62
C VAL A 130 -2.73 -5.65 6.86
N VAL A 131 -2.13 -4.75 7.64
CA VAL A 131 -1.27 -5.11 8.77
C VAL A 131 -1.22 -3.98 9.80
N LEU A 132 -1.32 -4.35 11.07
CA LEU A 132 -1.22 -3.44 12.21
C LEU A 132 0.19 -2.87 12.36
N THR A 133 0.26 -1.60 12.75
CA THR A 133 1.52 -0.95 13.12
C THR A 133 2.19 -1.67 14.28
N GLU A 134 1.41 -2.12 15.25
CA GLU A 134 1.87 -2.90 16.40
C GLU A 134 2.48 -4.23 15.96
N THR A 135 1.87 -4.92 14.99
CA THR A 135 2.43 -6.16 14.43
C THR A 135 3.76 -5.92 13.74
N LEU A 136 3.88 -4.84 12.95
CA LEU A 136 5.15 -4.50 12.32
C LEU A 136 6.23 -4.17 13.35
N ARG A 137 5.89 -3.40 14.39
CA ARG A 137 6.81 -3.07 15.48
C ARG A 137 7.24 -4.30 16.28
N ASP A 138 6.31 -5.21 16.57
CA ASP A 138 6.65 -6.47 17.25
C ASP A 138 7.54 -7.35 16.37
N ALA A 139 7.32 -7.37 15.06
CA ALA A 139 8.17 -8.08 14.12
C ALA A 139 9.60 -7.51 14.02
N GLN A 140 9.81 -6.22 14.32
CA GLN A 140 11.16 -5.66 14.45
C GLN A 140 11.88 -6.18 15.72
N GLN A 141 11.13 -6.43 16.79
CA GLN A 141 11.68 -6.84 18.10
C GLN A 141 11.83 -8.36 18.23
N ASN A 142 10.90 -9.11 17.66
CA ASN A 142 10.78 -10.56 17.77
C ASN A 142 10.70 -11.22 16.37
N PRO A 143 11.68 -11.02 15.48
CA PRO A 143 11.61 -11.46 14.08
C PRO A 143 11.36 -12.97 13.91
N GLU A 144 11.81 -13.79 14.86
CA GLU A 144 11.62 -15.24 14.86
C GLU A 144 10.15 -15.69 14.89
N LYS A 145 9.24 -14.84 15.40
CA LYS A 145 7.78 -15.09 15.42
C LYS A 145 7.10 -14.74 14.09
N TYR A 146 7.78 -13.98 13.22
CA TYR A 146 7.21 -13.35 12.03
C TYR A 146 7.92 -13.74 10.73
N LYS A 147 8.45 -14.96 10.66
CA LYS A 147 9.19 -15.48 9.49
C LYS A 147 8.36 -15.50 8.20
N ASP A 148 7.03 -15.57 8.33
CA ASP A 148 6.10 -15.61 7.20
C ASP A 148 5.36 -14.27 7.01
N LEU A 149 5.75 -13.20 7.73
CA LEU A 149 5.12 -11.90 7.60
C LEU A 149 5.55 -11.24 6.29
N ILE A 150 4.67 -11.26 5.30
CA ILE A 150 4.90 -10.64 4.00
C ILE A 150 4.30 -9.23 3.99
N VAL A 151 5.05 -8.26 3.45
CA VAL A 151 4.60 -6.88 3.24
C VAL A 151 4.85 -6.44 1.81
N LYS A 152 4.08 -5.45 1.37
CA LYS A 152 4.36 -4.66 0.17
C LYS A 152 5.32 -3.53 0.46
N VAL A 153 6.36 -3.42 -0.35
CA VAL A 153 7.32 -2.32 -0.23
C VAL A 153 6.96 -1.20 -1.20
N GLY A 154 7.11 -1.41 -2.51
CA GLY A 154 6.83 -0.38 -3.51
C GLY A 154 6.71 -0.95 -4.90
N GLY A 155 5.90 -1.98 -5.06
CA GLY A 155 5.86 -2.81 -6.24
C GLY A 155 5.96 -4.26 -5.80
N TYR A 156 7.04 -4.65 -5.11
CA TYR A 156 7.29 -6.05 -4.79
C TYR A 156 6.80 -6.41 -3.39
N ASN A 157 6.64 -7.71 -3.16
CA ASN A 157 6.42 -8.27 -1.83
C ASN A 157 7.77 -8.73 -1.26
N ALA A 158 7.95 -8.61 0.05
CA ALA A 158 9.09 -9.18 0.76
C ALA A 158 8.66 -9.68 2.13
N THR A 159 9.38 -10.67 2.63
CA THR A 159 9.33 -11.02 4.05
C THR A 159 9.82 -9.82 4.85
N TYR A 160 9.00 -9.33 5.77
CA TYR A 160 9.26 -8.11 6.52
C TYR A 160 10.57 -8.15 7.30
N ILE A 161 10.89 -9.30 7.89
CA ILE A 161 12.10 -9.49 8.69
C ILE A 161 13.39 -9.51 7.85
N ASP A 162 13.29 -9.73 6.55
CA ASP A 162 14.43 -9.69 5.61
C ASP A 162 14.73 -8.26 5.14
N LEU A 163 13.84 -7.31 5.42
CA LEU A 163 14.03 -5.90 5.07
C LEU A 163 14.95 -5.20 6.08
N GLY A 164 15.83 -4.32 5.59
CA GLY A 164 16.60 -3.45 6.47
C GLY A 164 15.72 -2.49 7.29
N LEU A 165 16.15 -2.15 8.51
CA LEU A 165 15.45 -1.23 9.42
C LEU A 165 14.97 0.08 8.76
N PRO A 166 15.70 0.73 7.84
CA PRO A 166 15.21 1.93 7.16
C PRO A 166 13.91 1.70 6.37
N ILE A 167 13.82 0.58 5.64
CA ILE A 167 12.64 0.23 4.84
C ILE A 167 11.49 -0.18 5.76
N GLN A 168 11.78 -0.99 6.78
CA GLN A 168 10.79 -1.38 7.78
C GLN A 168 10.14 -0.15 8.45
N ASN A 169 10.95 0.83 8.83
CA ASN A 169 10.47 2.09 9.42
C ASN A 169 9.69 2.94 8.41
N GLU A 170 10.10 2.98 7.14
CA GLU A 170 9.34 3.70 6.10
C GLU A 170 7.94 3.11 5.94
N ILE A 171 7.81 1.78 5.88
CA ILE A 171 6.51 1.10 5.81
C ILE A 171 5.66 1.41 7.04
N ILE A 172 6.25 1.34 8.25
CA ILE A 172 5.53 1.67 9.49
C ILE A 172 5.03 3.12 9.48
N ASN A 173 5.84 4.05 8.97
CA ASN A 173 5.51 5.47 8.97
C ASN A 173 4.43 5.88 7.95
N ARG A 174 4.05 4.98 7.03
CA ARG A 174 2.89 5.20 6.15
C ARG A 174 1.61 5.22 6.97
N LEU A 175 0.66 6.09 6.59
CA LEU A 175 -0.64 6.19 7.26
C LEU A 175 -1.36 4.82 7.28
N GLU A 176 -1.68 4.34 8.48
CA GLU A 176 -2.59 3.22 8.70
C GLU A 176 -4.04 3.72 8.63
N ASN A 177 -4.76 3.37 7.56
CA ASN A 177 -6.11 3.85 7.32
C ASN A 177 -7.15 3.02 8.08
N ARG A 178 -8.05 3.70 8.78
CA ARG A 178 -9.28 3.17 9.39
C ARG A 178 -10.47 3.72 8.62
N ILE A 179 -11.40 2.87 8.20
CA ILE A 179 -12.54 3.20 7.33
C ILE A 179 -13.82 2.82 8.06
#